data_AF-A0A2N7JQX9-F1
#
_entry.id   AF-A0A2N7JQX9-F1
#
_cell.length_a   1.000
_cell.length_b   1.000
_cell.length_c   1.000
_cell.angle_alpha   90.00
_cell.angle_beta   90.00
_cell.angle_gamma   90.00
#
_symmetry.space_group_name_H-M   'P 1'
#
loop_
_entity.id
_entity.type
_entity.pdbx_description
1 polymer ?
#
loop_
_entity_poly.entity_id
_entity_poly.type
_entity_poly.pdbx_seq_one_letter_code
_entity_poly.pdbx_strand_id
1 'polypeptide(L)'
;MGITKPQLLTESHKTQSFDCGVESLDLWLKKQSLKSQKRGSAKTYVVTDSMTNEVVGYYAIAMGSVSREMAFSALRRNSPDPIPMVVLARLAVDRECQGKYIAVGLLKDCILRSMASMEVIGGAGILVHALDD
;
A
#
# COMPACT_ATOMS: atom_id res chain seq x y z
N MET A 1 -1.42 -9.86 21.80
CA MET A 1 -1.47 -8.69 20.90
C MET A 1 -2.51 -8.99 19.82
N GLY A 2 -3.63 -8.28 19.81
CA GLY A 2 -4.67 -8.43 18.79
C GLY A 2 -4.42 -7.43 17.67
N ILE A 3 -4.63 -7.83 16.42
CA ILE A 3 -4.46 -6.96 15.25
C ILE A 3 -5.82 -6.77 14.60
N THR A 4 -6.17 -5.52 14.29
CA THR A 4 -7.43 -5.20 13.62
C THR A 4 -7.42 -5.62 12.15
N LYS A 5 -8.61 -5.73 11.54
CA LYS A 5 -8.71 -5.87 10.08
C LYS A 5 -8.17 -4.61 9.39
N PRO A 6 -7.63 -4.73 8.17
CA PRO A 6 -7.21 -3.56 7.39
C PRO A 6 -8.35 -2.56 7.22
N GLN A 7 -8.07 -1.30 7.55
CA GLN A 7 -9.03 -0.20 7.51
C GLN A 7 -8.42 1.04 6.86
N LEU A 8 -9.27 1.87 6.26
CA LEU A 8 -8.81 3.12 5.65
C LEU A 8 -8.23 4.04 6.73
N LEU A 9 -7.10 4.67 6.44
CA LEU A 9 -6.47 5.61 7.36
C LEU A 9 -7.38 6.81 7.62
N THR A 10 -7.48 7.21 8.88
CA THR A 10 -8.25 8.35 9.38
C THR A 10 -7.43 9.10 10.42
N GLU A 11 -7.89 10.29 10.83
CA GLU A 11 -7.25 11.10 11.87
C GLU A 11 -7.26 10.45 13.27
N SER A 12 -8.11 9.45 13.50
CA SER A 12 -8.19 8.73 14.78
C SER A 12 -7.07 7.69 14.96
N HIS A 13 -6.33 7.36 13.91
CA HIS A 13 -5.25 6.38 13.96
C HIS A 13 -3.97 7.01 14.51
N LYS A 14 -3.29 6.30 15.42
CA LYS A 14 -2.03 6.77 16.01
C LYS A 14 -0.85 6.28 15.16
N THR A 15 -0.18 7.20 14.47
CA THR A 15 0.93 6.92 13.55
C THR A 15 2.29 7.41 14.04
N GLN A 16 2.32 8.23 15.11
CA GLN A 16 3.52 8.97 15.51
C GLN A 16 4.64 8.06 16.02
N SER A 17 4.27 6.95 16.67
CA SER A 17 5.16 5.92 17.22
C SER A 17 5.74 4.98 16.16
N PHE A 18 5.12 4.88 14.98
CA PHE A 18 5.46 3.89 13.96
C PHE A 18 6.94 3.93 13.56
N ASP A 19 7.62 2.78 13.60
CA ASP A 19 9.00 2.62 13.14
C ASP A 19 9.15 1.27 12.43
N CYS A 20 9.15 1.27 11.10
CA CYS A 20 9.46 0.07 10.31
C CYS A 20 10.97 -0.09 10.02
N GLY A 21 11.77 0.90 10.39
CA GLY A 21 13.20 0.94 10.16
C GLY A 21 13.65 1.55 8.86
N VAL A 22 12.72 2.06 8.06
CA VAL A 22 12.98 2.79 6.82
C VAL A 22 12.40 4.19 6.98
N GLU A 23 13.25 5.17 7.26
CA GLU A 23 12.83 6.53 7.62
C GLU A 23 11.88 7.16 6.59
N SER A 24 12.09 6.89 5.29
CA SER A 24 11.25 7.41 4.22
C SER A 24 9.81 6.88 4.27
N LEU A 25 9.60 5.64 4.73
CA LEU A 25 8.28 5.05 4.95
C LEU A 25 7.64 5.63 6.22
N ASP A 26 8.40 5.68 7.30
CA ASP A 26 7.92 6.18 8.61
C ASP A 26 7.47 7.64 8.52
N LEU A 27 8.31 8.51 7.95
CA LEU A 27 8.00 9.92 7.78
C LEU A 27 6.82 10.14 6.84
N TRP A 28 6.68 9.31 5.79
CA TRP A 28 5.55 9.42 4.89
C TRP A 28 4.24 9.06 5.60
N LEU A 29 4.20 7.97 6.38
CA LEU A 29 3.02 7.61 7.17
C LEU A 29 2.66 8.73 8.15
N LYS A 30 3.64 9.25 8.90
CA LYS A 30 3.43 10.27 9.95
C LYS A 30 2.98 11.62 9.41
N LYS A 31 3.51 12.06 8.26
CA LYS A 31 3.39 13.46 7.82
C LYS A 31 2.59 13.65 6.52
N GLN A 32 2.52 12.62 5.66
CA GLN A 32 2.07 12.78 4.27
C GLN A 32 0.87 11.92 3.89
N SER A 33 0.73 10.71 4.46
CA SER A 33 -0.30 9.72 4.11
C SER A 33 -1.74 10.29 4.07
N LEU A 34 -2.19 10.92 5.16
CA LEU A 34 -3.51 11.54 5.24
C LEU A 34 -3.69 12.69 4.24
N LYS A 35 -2.65 13.50 4.01
CA LYS A 35 -2.69 14.60 3.03
C LYS A 35 -2.80 14.06 1.60
N SER A 36 -2.03 13.03 1.29
CA SER A 36 -2.09 12.32 0.01
C SER A 36 -3.47 11.74 -0.25
N GLN A 37 -4.10 11.16 0.79
CA GLN A 37 -5.45 10.64 0.72
C GLN A 37 -6.52 11.71 0.50
N LYS A 38 -6.44 12.83 1.23
CA LYS A 38 -7.36 13.96 1.06
C LYS A 38 -7.25 14.59 -0.33
N ARG A 39 -6.04 14.62 -0.91
CA ARG A 39 -5.79 15.09 -2.28
C ARG A 39 -6.17 14.08 -3.37
N GLY A 40 -6.52 12.84 -3.00
CA GLY A 40 -6.85 11.78 -3.94
C GLY A 40 -5.65 11.10 -4.61
N SER A 41 -4.42 11.41 -4.20
CA SER A 41 -3.20 10.87 -4.83
C SER A 41 -2.88 9.44 -4.41
N ALA A 42 -3.32 9.00 -3.23
CA ALA A 42 -3.19 7.60 -2.78
C ALA A 42 -4.23 7.28 -1.71
N LYS A 43 -4.71 6.03 -1.65
CA LYS A 43 -5.47 5.51 -0.50
C LYS A 43 -4.53 4.74 0.41
N THR A 44 -4.56 5.04 1.71
CA THR A 44 -3.72 4.37 2.70
C THR A 44 -4.58 3.50 3.60
N TYR A 45 -4.20 2.24 3.76
CA TYR A 45 -4.87 1.30 4.64
C TYR A 45 -3.91 0.87 5.74
N VAL A 46 -4.42 0.75 6.95
CA VAL A 46 -3.65 0.45 8.16
C VAL A 46 -4.26 -0.73 8.90
N VAL A 47 -3.40 -1.44 9.63
CA VAL A 47 -3.80 -2.31 10.73
C VAL A 47 -3.26 -1.73 12.02
N THR A 48 -4.01 -1.90 13.10
CA THR A 48 -3.67 -1.38 14.42
C THR A 48 -3.60 -2.48 15.45
N ASP A 49 -2.83 -2.25 16.50
CA ASP A 49 -2.99 -3.00 17.74
C ASP A 49 -4.36 -2.69 18.35
N SER A 50 -5.11 -3.75 18.67
CA SER A 50 -6.51 -3.63 19.10
C SER A 50 -6.71 -2.98 20.46
N MET A 51 -5.67 -2.91 21.29
CA MET A 51 -5.72 -2.36 22.65
C MET A 51 -5.29 -0.90 22.68
N THR A 52 -4.24 -0.56 21.94
CA THR A 52 -3.57 0.74 21.98
C THR A 52 -3.99 1.67 20.85
N ASN A 53 -4.55 1.11 19.77
CA ASN A 53 -4.88 1.79 18.51
C ASN A 53 -3.65 2.40 17.79
N GLU A 54 -2.44 1.95 18.16
CA GLU A 54 -1.22 2.26 17.42
C GLU A 54 -1.21 1.52 16.09
N VAL A 55 -0.82 2.21 15.02
CA VAL A 55 -0.63 1.58 13.71
C VAL A 55 0.59 0.66 13.79
N VAL A 56 0.41 -0.60 13.39
CA VAL A 56 1.48 -1.63 13.41
C VAL A 56 1.87 -2.11 12.02
N GLY A 57 1.14 -1.65 11.00
CA GLY A 57 1.47 -1.88 9.60
C GLY A 57 0.53 -1.13 8.68
N TYR A 58 1.01 -0.81 7.49
CA TYR A 58 0.21 -0.09 6.49
C TYR A 58 0.64 -0.41 5.07
N TYR A 59 -0.24 -0.11 4.13
CA TYR A 59 0.12 0.01 2.73
C TYR A 59 -0.60 1.19 2.08
N ALA A 60 -0.07 1.69 0.97
CA ALA A 60 -0.68 2.74 0.17
C ALA A 60 -0.81 2.31 -1.30
N ILE A 61 -2.00 2.48 -1.87
CA ILE A 61 -2.29 2.23 -3.28
C ILE A 61 -2.67 3.51 -4.02
N ALA A 62 -2.30 3.59 -5.30
CA ALA A 62 -2.64 4.69 -6.19
C ALA A 62 -2.92 4.18 -7.61
N MET A 63 -3.61 4.99 -8.40
CA MET A 63 -3.70 4.76 -9.85
C MET A 63 -2.35 5.07 -10.50
N GLY A 64 -1.95 4.28 -11.48
CA GLY A 64 -0.74 4.54 -12.24
C GLY A 64 -0.69 3.77 -13.54
N SER A 65 0.50 3.75 -14.14
CA SER A 65 0.75 3.03 -15.38
C SER A 65 2.24 2.73 -15.53
N VAL A 66 2.58 1.80 -16.41
CA VAL A 66 3.96 1.48 -16.79
C VAL A 66 4.10 1.62 -18.31
N SER A 67 5.21 2.18 -18.79
CA SER A 67 5.47 2.23 -20.23
C SER A 67 5.61 0.81 -20.79
N ARG A 68 5.25 0.61 -22.07
CA ARG A 68 5.42 -0.69 -22.71
C ARG A 68 6.88 -1.14 -22.79
N GLU A 69 7.82 -0.20 -22.79
CA GLU A 69 9.26 -0.47 -22.81
C GLU A 69 9.76 -1.13 -21.53
N MET A 70 9.21 -0.72 -20.37
CA MET A 70 9.58 -1.28 -19.06
C MET A 70 8.81 -2.56 -18.71
N ALA A 71 7.80 -2.92 -19.50
CA ALA A 71 6.94 -4.07 -19.24
C ALA A 71 7.51 -5.38 -19.83
N PHE A 72 7.33 -6.48 -19.09
CA PHE A 72 7.69 -7.80 -19.60
C PHE A 72 6.82 -8.23 -20.79
N SER A 73 7.32 -9.18 -21.59
CA SER A 73 6.77 -9.53 -22.90
C SER A 73 5.28 -9.91 -22.90
N ALA A 74 4.82 -10.62 -21.88
CA ALA A 74 3.42 -10.99 -21.75
C ALA A 74 2.52 -9.79 -21.37
N LEU A 75 2.99 -8.84 -20.54
CA LEU A 75 2.22 -7.66 -20.16
C LEU A 75 2.09 -6.65 -21.31
N ARG A 76 3.12 -6.51 -22.15
CA ARG A 76 3.11 -5.56 -23.28
C ARG A 76 2.29 -6.00 -24.49
N ARG A 77 2.00 -7.31 -24.61
CA ARG A 77 1.32 -7.87 -25.79
C ARG A 77 -0.13 -7.42 -25.81
N ASN A 78 -0.54 -6.72 -26.87
CA ASN A 78 -1.90 -6.16 -27.05
C ASN A 78 -2.35 -5.11 -26.01
N SER A 79 -1.46 -4.65 -25.13
CA SER A 79 -1.77 -3.58 -24.17
C SER A 79 -1.58 -2.18 -24.77
N PRO A 80 -2.34 -1.17 -24.31
CA PRO A 80 -2.11 0.23 -24.66
C PRO A 80 -0.76 0.74 -24.12
N ASP A 81 -0.34 1.93 -24.56
CA ASP A 81 0.81 2.64 -24.00
C ASP A 81 0.37 4.01 -23.45
N PRO A 82 0.51 4.28 -22.14
CA PRO A 82 1.06 3.38 -21.11
C PRO A 82 0.06 2.30 -20.69
N ILE A 83 0.56 1.20 -20.11
CA ILE A 83 -0.24 0.08 -19.62
C ILE A 83 -0.85 0.47 -18.26
N PRO A 84 -2.18 0.46 -18.07
CA PRO A 84 -2.82 0.89 -16.82
C PRO A 84 -2.57 -0.11 -15.69
N MET A 85 -2.14 0.38 -14.53
CA MET A 85 -1.75 -0.41 -13.36
C MET A 85 -2.34 0.18 -12.07
N VAL A 86 -2.52 -0.65 -11.05
CA VAL A 86 -2.59 -0.18 -9.66
C VAL A 86 -1.18 -0.16 -9.10
N VAL A 87 -0.76 0.94 -8.48
CA VAL A 87 0.57 1.06 -7.88
C VAL A 87 0.47 0.77 -6.39
N LEU A 88 1.14 -0.28 -5.92
CA LEU A 88 1.47 -0.46 -4.51
C LEU A 88 2.64 0.47 -4.19
N ALA A 89 2.32 1.68 -3.75
CA ALA A 89 3.30 2.75 -3.57
C ALA A 89 4.17 2.53 -2.33
N ARG A 90 3.59 1.96 -1.26
CA ARG A 90 4.26 1.74 0.03
C ARG A 90 3.66 0.52 0.72
N LEU A 91 4.49 -0.25 1.40
CA LEU A 91 4.11 -1.33 2.31
C LEU A 91 5.12 -1.36 3.45
N ALA A 92 4.66 -1.33 4.69
CA ALA A 92 5.55 -1.36 5.86
C ALA A 92 4.87 -2.05 7.04
N VAL A 93 5.69 -2.66 7.89
CA VAL A 93 5.29 -3.24 9.18
C VAL A 93 6.24 -2.71 10.24
N ASP A 94 5.67 -2.27 11.35
CA ASP A 94 6.42 -1.79 12.51
C ASP A 94 7.41 -2.87 12.99
N ARG A 95 8.62 -2.46 13.37
CA ARG A 95 9.73 -3.34 13.76
C ARG A 95 9.35 -4.34 14.84
N GLU A 96 8.59 -3.92 15.85
CA GLU A 96 8.15 -4.80 16.94
C GLU A 96 7.16 -5.88 16.47
N CYS A 97 6.63 -5.71 15.26
CA CYS A 97 5.59 -6.52 14.65
C CYS A 97 6.06 -7.31 13.41
N GLN A 98 7.33 -7.15 13.01
CA GLN A 98 7.93 -7.93 11.92
C GLN A 98 8.05 -9.42 12.28
N GLY A 99 8.13 -10.28 11.26
CA GLY A 99 8.15 -11.74 11.42
C GLY A 99 6.80 -12.38 11.80
N LYS A 100 5.73 -11.58 11.96
CA LYS A 100 4.38 -12.05 12.35
C LYS A 100 3.40 -12.15 11.17
N TYR A 101 3.89 -12.27 9.93
CA TYR A 101 3.10 -12.36 8.70
C TYR A 101 2.12 -11.18 8.42
N ILE A 102 2.26 -10.05 9.12
CA ILE A 102 1.40 -8.88 8.93
C ILE A 102 1.52 -8.33 7.51
N ALA A 103 2.74 -8.24 6.96
CA ALA A 103 2.99 -7.78 5.60
C ALA A 103 2.27 -8.65 4.56
N VAL A 104 2.23 -9.98 4.78
CA VAL A 104 1.53 -10.92 3.90
C VAL A 104 0.02 -10.68 3.95
N GLY A 105 -0.54 -10.47 5.15
CA GLY A 105 -1.94 -10.11 5.32
C GLY A 105 -2.30 -8.79 4.64
N LEU A 106 -1.46 -7.76 4.81
CA LEU A 106 -1.62 -6.46 4.15
C LEU A 106 -1.53 -6.56 2.62
N LEU A 107 -0.57 -7.33 2.10
CA LEU A 107 -0.42 -7.56 0.67
C LEU A 107 -1.63 -8.28 0.09
N LYS A 108 -2.16 -9.29 0.81
CA LYS A 108 -3.41 -9.96 0.41
C LYS A 108 -4.59 -8.99 0.34
N ASP A 109 -4.77 -8.14 1.35
CA ASP A 109 -5.84 -7.12 1.35
C ASP A 109 -5.66 -6.12 0.20
N CYS A 110 -4.42 -5.67 -0.04
CA CYS A 110 -4.07 -4.82 -1.16
C CYS A 110 -4.44 -5.46 -2.51
N ILE A 111 -4.10 -6.73 -2.73
CA ILE A 111 -4.42 -7.46 -3.97
C ILE A 111 -5.93 -7.54 -4.17
N LEU A 112 -6.68 -7.94 -3.15
CA LEU A 112 -8.14 -8.09 -3.24
C LEU A 112 -8.82 -6.75 -3.57
N ARG A 113 -8.38 -5.64 -2.96
CA ARG A 113 -8.92 -4.31 -3.27
C ARG A 113 -8.54 -3.83 -4.67
N SER A 114 -7.32 -4.14 -5.10
CA SER A 114 -6.85 -3.77 -6.44
C SER A 114 -7.64 -4.52 -7.51
N MET A 115 -7.87 -5.82 -7.32
CA MET A 115 -8.72 -6.63 -8.20
C MET A 115 -10.14 -6.07 -8.29
N ALA A 116 -10.77 -5.81 -7.14
CA ALA A 116 -12.12 -5.22 -7.12
C ALA A 116 -12.17 -3.85 -7.81
N SER A 117 -11.10 -3.05 -7.72
CA SER A 117 -11.02 -1.78 -8.44
C SER A 117 -10.89 -2.02 -9.95
N MET A 118 -9.97 -2.89 -10.38
CA MET A 118 -9.74 -3.21 -11.79
C MET A 118 -10.95 -3.87 -12.47
N GLU A 119 -11.82 -4.57 -11.73
CA GLU A 119 -13.10 -5.06 -12.25
C GLU A 119 -14.03 -3.92 -12.68
N VAL A 120 -13.96 -2.75 -12.03
CA VAL A 120 -14.83 -1.60 -12.30
C VAL A 120 -14.23 -0.65 -13.34
N ILE A 121 -12.93 -0.36 -13.24
CA ILE A 121 -12.27 0.69 -14.05
C ILE A 121 -11.23 0.16 -15.04
N GLY A 122 -10.93 -1.14 -15.02
CA GLY A 122 -9.86 -1.75 -15.81
C GLY A 122 -8.47 -1.58 -15.19
N GLY A 123 -7.57 -2.50 -15.51
CA GLY A 123 -6.16 -2.49 -15.12
C GLY A 123 -5.50 -3.83 -15.42
N ALA A 124 -4.22 -3.80 -15.78
CA ALA A 124 -3.48 -5.00 -16.20
C ALA A 124 -2.75 -5.71 -15.06
N GLY A 125 -2.67 -5.08 -13.88
CA GLY A 125 -2.06 -5.67 -12.70
C GLY A 125 -1.65 -4.66 -11.64
N ILE A 126 -0.83 -5.12 -10.71
CA ILE A 126 -0.27 -4.31 -9.62
C ILE A 126 1.23 -4.10 -9.89
N LEU A 127 1.65 -2.84 -9.90
CA LEU A 127 3.03 -2.42 -10.00
C LEU A 127 3.56 -2.11 -8.59
N VAL A 128 4.75 -2.60 -8.27
CA VAL A 128 5.46 -2.27 -7.04
C VAL A 128 6.88 -1.87 -7.40
N HIS A 129 7.37 -0.80 -6.75
CA HIS A 129 8.78 -0.51 -6.69
C HIS A 129 9.28 -1.00 -5.35
N ALA A 130 9.96 -2.14 -5.34
CA ALA A 130 10.61 -2.65 -4.14
C ALA A 130 11.66 -1.64 -3.68
N LEU A 131 11.73 -1.39 -2.37
CA LEU A 131 12.74 -0.50 -1.79
C LEU A 131 14.11 -1.18 -1.65
N ASP A 132 14.10 -2.52 -1.55
CA ASP A 132 15.26 -3.38 -1.43
C ASP A 132 15.18 -4.50 -2.49
N ASP A 133 16.32 -4.99 -2.97
CA ASP A 133 16.46 -6.08 -3.96
C ASP A 133 16.31 -7.49 -3.36
#